data_AF-A0AAN6MDH4-F1
#
_entry.id   AF-A0AAN6MDH4-F1
#
_cell.length_a   1.000
_cell.length_b   1.000
_cell.length_c   1.000
_cell.angle_alpha   90.00
_cell.angle_beta   90.00
_cell.angle_gamma   90.00
#
_symmetry.space_group_name_H-M   'P 1'
#
loop_
_entity.id
_entity.type
_entity.pdbx_description
1 polymer ?
#
loop_
_entity_poly.entity_id
_entity_poly.type
_entity_poly.pdbx_seq_one_letter_code
_entity_poly.pdbx_strand_id
1 'polypeptide(L)'
;MTRDPLSPAAVLEGMADALPTHEQGDTTSDLSSSLDCVALFVHACMVNLGFRLLGFNEDQKTEAECARLAPRLPAEWNKSLSSHSFVYAHTQSSMQFVVHADRMGAKIDVRGLATGDERIARFDITARDYVSSSALPLRITLTPEGAEDRTGLPAKLKTLFISEERIQ
;
A
#
# COMPACT_ATOMS: atom_id res chain seq x y z
N MET A 1 -15.51 21.25 6.43
CA MET A 1 -14.76 20.40 7.39
C MET A 1 -13.82 19.56 6.57
N THR A 2 -12.51 19.75 6.71
CA THR A 2 -11.51 18.91 6.05
C THR A 2 -11.58 17.51 6.67
N ARG A 3 -11.87 16.50 5.86
CA ARG A 3 -11.85 15.09 6.26
C ARG A 3 -10.44 14.74 6.74
N ASP A 4 -10.32 14.05 7.87
CA ASP A 4 -9.02 13.57 8.35
C ASP A 4 -8.43 12.60 7.31
N PRO A 5 -7.26 12.93 6.70
CA PRO A 5 -6.64 12.11 5.66
C PRO A 5 -6.23 10.72 6.16
N LEU A 6 -6.08 10.53 7.48
CA LEU A 6 -5.72 9.25 8.08
C LEU A 6 -6.90 8.59 8.81
N SER A 7 -8.13 9.08 8.63
CA SER A 7 -9.31 8.37 9.11
C SER A 7 -9.41 6.97 8.46
N PRO A 8 -9.90 5.94 9.17
CA PRO A 8 -10.01 4.58 8.62
C PRO A 8 -10.69 4.52 7.25
N ALA A 9 -11.76 5.31 7.05
CA ALA A 9 -12.45 5.40 5.78
C ALA A 9 -11.58 6.00 4.66
N ALA A 10 -10.80 7.05 4.95
CA ALA A 10 -9.89 7.65 3.97
C ALA A 10 -8.71 6.72 3.63
N VAL A 11 -8.18 5.98 4.60
CA VAL A 11 -7.12 5.01 4.35
C VAL A 11 -7.64 3.82 3.53
N LEU A 12 -8.82 3.29 3.85
CA LEU A 12 -9.43 2.20 3.08
C LEU A 12 -9.79 2.62 1.65
N GLU A 13 -10.25 3.86 1.44
CA GLU A 13 -10.42 4.45 0.10
C GLU A 13 -9.08 4.54 -0.62
N GLY A 14 -8.04 5.07 0.02
CA GLY A 14 -6.68 5.15 -0.55
C GLY A 14 -6.10 3.78 -0.92
N MET A 15 -6.30 2.76 -0.08
CA MET A 15 -5.91 1.37 -0.38
C MET A 15 -6.68 0.84 -1.59
N ALA A 16 -8.00 1.08 -1.66
CA ALA A 16 -8.82 0.67 -2.80
C ALA A 16 -8.42 1.38 -4.09
N ASP A 17 -7.98 2.65 -4.00
CA ASP A 17 -7.51 3.44 -5.13
C ASP A 17 -6.09 3.05 -5.57
N ALA A 18 -5.26 2.57 -4.65
CA ALA A 18 -3.89 2.16 -4.94
C ALA A 18 -3.77 0.77 -5.57
N LEU A 19 -4.69 -0.16 -5.32
CA LEU A 19 -4.62 -1.50 -5.92
C LEU A 19 -4.54 -1.41 -7.46
N PRO A 20 -3.65 -2.17 -8.13
CA PRO A 20 -3.52 -2.16 -9.60
C PRO A 20 -4.82 -2.48 -10.32
N THR A 21 -4.78 -2.40 -11.66
CA THR A 21 -5.84 -2.95 -12.51
C THR A 21 -5.31 -4.22 -13.15
N HIS A 22 -6.00 -5.33 -12.90
CA HIS A 22 -5.72 -6.62 -13.50
C HIS A 22 -5.93 -6.59 -15.01
N GLU A 23 -5.02 -7.21 -15.74
CA GLU A 23 -5.24 -7.49 -17.16
C GLU A 23 -6.34 -8.55 -17.33
N GLN A 24 -7.00 -8.54 -18.48
CA GLN A 24 -8.05 -9.51 -18.76
C GLN A 24 -7.49 -10.94 -18.75
N GLY A 25 -8.02 -11.78 -17.87
CA GLY A 25 -7.55 -13.17 -17.68
C GLY A 25 -6.46 -13.33 -16.63
N ASP A 26 -6.03 -12.25 -15.97
CA ASP A 26 -5.16 -12.34 -14.80
C ASP A 26 -5.88 -13.07 -13.64
N THR A 27 -5.23 -14.11 -13.12
CA THR A 27 -5.72 -14.95 -12.03
C THR A 27 -5.00 -14.77 -10.71
N THR A 28 -4.04 -13.84 -10.68
CA THR A 28 -3.29 -13.49 -9.47
C THR A 28 -4.18 -12.78 -8.45
N SER A 29 -3.70 -12.73 -7.21
CA SER A 29 -4.39 -12.04 -6.11
C SER A 29 -3.80 -10.65 -5.95
N ASP A 30 -4.65 -9.65 -5.71
CA ASP A 30 -4.24 -8.28 -5.41
C ASP A 30 -3.36 -8.20 -4.15
N LEU A 31 -3.74 -8.95 -3.11
CA LEU A 31 -3.02 -9.06 -1.85
C LEU A 31 -2.91 -10.52 -1.47
N SER A 32 -1.69 -11.04 -1.44
CA SER A 32 -1.42 -12.43 -1.13
C SER A 32 -0.98 -12.63 0.32
N SER A 33 -0.60 -11.55 1.01
CA SER A 33 -0.02 -11.67 2.34
C SER A 33 -0.25 -10.46 3.26
N SER A 34 -0.03 -10.66 4.56
CA SER A 34 -0.07 -9.57 5.54
C SER A 34 0.98 -8.49 5.28
N LEU A 35 2.10 -8.85 4.64
CA LEU A 35 3.11 -7.87 4.23
C LEU A 35 2.54 -6.93 3.16
N ASP A 36 1.84 -7.47 2.17
CA ASP A 36 1.22 -6.68 1.10
C ASP A 36 0.15 -5.75 1.68
N CYS A 37 -0.67 -6.25 2.61
CA CYS A 37 -1.69 -5.46 3.30
C CYS A 37 -1.07 -4.27 4.06
N VAL A 38 -0.02 -4.50 4.84
CA VAL A 38 0.66 -3.45 5.61
C VAL A 38 1.38 -2.46 4.69
N ALA A 39 2.05 -2.94 3.64
CA ALA A 39 2.70 -2.08 2.65
C ALA A 39 1.69 -1.19 1.91
N LEU A 40 0.54 -1.74 1.51
CA LEU A 40 -0.54 -0.99 0.87
C LEU A 40 -1.15 0.04 1.82
N PHE A 41 -1.36 -0.32 3.09
CA PHE A 41 -1.83 0.61 4.13
C PHE A 41 -0.87 1.80 4.28
N VAL A 42 0.43 1.52 4.41
CA VAL A 42 1.45 2.56 4.52
C VAL A 42 1.47 3.44 3.27
N HIS A 43 1.38 2.84 2.08
CA HIS A 43 1.30 3.60 0.84
C HIS A 43 0.07 4.53 0.80
N ALA A 44 -1.11 4.05 1.18
CA ALA A 44 -2.32 4.86 1.26
C ALA A 44 -2.16 6.04 2.23
N CYS A 45 -1.56 5.81 3.41
CA CYS A 45 -1.25 6.89 4.35
C CYS A 45 -0.32 7.95 3.73
N MET A 46 0.74 7.52 3.04
CA MET A 46 1.68 8.44 2.39
C MET A 46 0.98 9.28 1.32
N VAL A 47 0.18 8.67 0.44
CA VAL A 47 -0.57 9.39 -0.61
C VAL A 47 -1.60 10.35 -0.02
N ASN A 48 -2.34 9.93 1.01
CA ASN A 48 -3.33 10.77 1.69
C ASN A 48 -2.69 12.00 2.36
N LEU A 49 -1.43 11.89 2.77
CA LEU A 49 -0.63 13.01 3.31
C LEU A 49 0.02 13.88 2.22
N GLY A 50 -0.19 13.58 0.93
CA GLY A 50 0.30 14.38 -0.19
C GLY A 50 1.65 13.94 -0.76
N PHE A 51 2.16 12.77 -0.36
CA PHE A 51 3.37 12.21 -0.97
C PHE A 51 3.07 11.61 -2.34
N ARG A 52 3.99 11.81 -3.29
CA ARG A 52 3.92 11.25 -4.64
C ARG A 52 4.93 10.11 -4.78
N LEU A 53 4.48 8.97 -5.31
CA LEU A 53 5.35 7.82 -5.56
C LEU A 53 6.29 8.09 -6.75
N LEU A 54 7.57 7.77 -6.58
CA LEU A 54 8.64 7.91 -7.58
C LEU A 54 9.12 6.55 -8.11
N GLY A 55 8.78 5.45 -7.43
CA GLY A 55 9.19 4.09 -7.77
C GLY A 55 9.43 3.24 -6.54
N PHE A 56 10.08 2.10 -6.73
CA PHE A 56 10.30 1.09 -5.68
C PHE A 56 11.77 0.92 -5.28
N ASN A 57 12.68 1.62 -5.97
CA ASN A 57 14.12 1.59 -5.72
C ASN A 57 14.69 3.01 -5.82
N GLU A 58 15.57 3.39 -4.89
CA GLU A 58 16.24 4.70 -4.85
C GLU A 58 17.10 4.96 -6.09
N ASP A 59 17.79 3.91 -6.56
CA ASP A 59 18.73 3.97 -7.68
C ASP A 59 18.03 3.88 -9.05
N GLN A 60 16.86 3.23 -9.07
CA GLN A 60 16.09 2.94 -10.30
C GLN A 60 14.64 3.39 -10.15
N LYS A 61 14.45 4.72 -10.26
CA LYS A 61 13.13 5.34 -10.16
C LYS A 61 12.33 5.16 -11.45
N THR A 62 11.07 4.79 -11.30
CA THR A 62 10.07 4.65 -12.38
C THR A 62 9.02 5.76 -12.28
N GLU A 63 9.47 6.98 -12.00
CA GLU A 63 8.61 8.12 -11.62
C GLU A 63 7.57 8.46 -12.69
N ALA A 64 7.97 8.48 -13.97
CA ALA A 64 7.06 8.76 -15.07
C ALA A 64 5.92 7.73 -15.17
N GLU A 65 6.23 6.46 -14.90
CA GLU A 65 5.24 5.38 -14.90
C GLU A 65 4.31 5.49 -13.69
N CYS A 66 4.88 5.67 -12.50
CA CYS A 66 4.11 5.85 -11.27
C CYS A 66 3.16 7.04 -11.37
N ALA A 67 3.62 8.16 -11.93
CA ALA A 67 2.80 9.36 -12.14
C ALA A 67 1.68 9.13 -13.17
N ARG A 68 1.93 8.31 -14.21
CA ARG A 68 0.92 7.97 -15.22
C ARG A 68 -0.19 7.07 -14.66
N LEU A 69 0.17 6.14 -13.78
CA LEU A 69 -0.78 5.18 -13.19
C LEU A 69 -1.51 5.72 -11.96
N ALA A 70 -0.96 6.73 -11.28
CA ALA A 70 -1.52 7.30 -10.06
C ALA A 70 -3.04 7.59 -10.18
N PRO A 71 -3.85 7.19 -9.17
CA PRO A 71 -3.44 6.67 -7.86
C PRO A 71 -3.07 5.17 -7.84
N ARG A 72 -3.20 4.45 -8.96
CA ARG A 72 -2.92 3.01 -9.03
C ARG A 72 -1.43 2.73 -8.92
N LEU A 73 -1.09 1.63 -8.27
CA LEU A 73 0.24 1.06 -8.26
C LEU A 73 0.52 0.28 -9.56
N PRO A 74 1.77 0.32 -10.08
CA PRO A 74 2.25 -0.64 -11.07
C PRO A 74 2.04 -2.09 -10.63
N ALA A 75 1.76 -2.99 -11.57
CA ALA A 75 1.50 -4.41 -11.29
C ALA A 75 2.65 -5.10 -10.53
N GLU A 76 3.88 -4.60 -10.65
CA GLU A 76 5.05 -5.14 -9.98
C GLU A 76 5.24 -4.74 -8.52
N TRP A 77 4.38 -3.89 -7.95
CA TRP A 77 4.59 -3.27 -6.63
C TRP A 77 4.81 -4.27 -5.49
N ASN A 78 4.23 -5.48 -5.60
CA ASN A 78 4.29 -6.53 -4.59
C ASN A 78 5.02 -7.81 -5.06
N LYS A 79 5.92 -7.74 -6.04
CA LYS A 79 6.64 -8.92 -6.58
C LYS A 79 7.47 -9.70 -5.56
N SER A 80 8.00 -9.02 -4.55
CA SER A 80 8.86 -9.65 -3.53
C SER A 80 8.02 -10.21 -2.38
N LEU A 81 8.29 -11.45 -1.99
CA LEU A 81 7.53 -12.14 -0.94
C LEU A 81 7.92 -11.71 0.48
N SER A 82 9.08 -11.07 0.64
CA SER A 82 9.69 -10.75 1.94
C SER A 82 9.89 -9.27 2.20
N SER A 83 9.79 -8.43 1.18
CA SER A 83 10.08 -6.99 1.33
C SER A 83 9.40 -6.14 0.26
N HIS A 84 8.85 -5.00 0.66
CA HIS A 84 8.31 -3.97 -0.23
C HIS A 84 9.02 -2.65 0.05
N SER A 85 9.26 -1.87 -1.00
CA SER A 85 10.00 -0.60 -0.91
C SER A 85 9.31 0.44 -1.77
N PHE A 86 9.13 1.65 -1.25
CA PHE A 86 8.53 2.76 -1.97
C PHE A 86 9.38 4.00 -1.79
N VAL A 87 9.60 4.72 -2.89
CA VAL A 87 10.32 5.99 -2.88
C VAL A 87 9.33 7.10 -3.17
N TYR A 88 9.31 8.13 -2.34
CA TYR A 88 8.38 9.23 -2.41
C TYR A 88 9.09 10.58 -2.51
N ALA A 89 8.35 11.58 -2.99
CA ALA A 89 8.65 12.99 -2.76
C ALA A 89 7.41 13.71 -2.21
N HIS A 90 7.62 14.92 -1.68
CA HIS A 90 6.54 15.75 -1.15
C HIS A 90 6.69 17.18 -1.65
N THR A 91 5.61 17.89 -1.92
CA THR A 91 5.68 19.25 -2.50
C THR A 91 6.30 20.29 -1.54
N GLN A 92 6.27 20.01 -0.24
CA GLN A 92 6.84 20.90 0.80
C GLN A 92 8.32 20.61 1.11
N SER A 93 8.97 19.67 0.41
CA SER A 93 10.36 19.33 0.62
C SER A 93 11.05 18.95 -0.70
N SER A 94 12.33 19.30 -0.86
CA SER A 94 13.15 18.80 -1.97
C SER A 94 13.73 17.41 -1.68
N MET A 95 13.49 16.85 -0.50
CA MET A 95 13.98 15.53 -0.09
C MET A 95 13.16 14.42 -0.71
N GLN A 96 13.78 13.25 -0.82
CA GLN A 96 13.10 12.01 -1.15
C GLN A 96 12.93 11.20 0.13
N PHE A 97 11.90 10.38 0.18
CA PHE A 97 11.55 9.59 1.35
C PHE A 97 11.40 8.14 0.93
N VAL A 98 12.09 7.25 1.61
CA VAL A 98 12.13 5.84 1.28
C VAL A 98 11.47 5.10 2.41
N VAL A 99 10.48 4.28 2.07
CA VAL A 99 9.76 3.45 3.03
C VAL A 99 9.97 2.00 2.67
N HIS A 100 10.52 1.24 3.60
CA HIS A 100 10.69 -0.20 3.52
C HIS A 100 9.70 -0.89 4.46
N ALA A 101 9.06 -1.94 3.99
CA ALA A 101 8.31 -2.89 4.79
C ALA A 101 8.91 -4.29 4.59
N ASP A 102 9.46 -4.89 5.64
CA ASP A 102 10.17 -6.17 5.59
C ASP A 102 9.50 -7.21 6.49
N ARG A 103 9.33 -8.44 6.01
CA ARG A 103 8.88 -9.56 6.83
C ARG A 103 10.04 -10.09 7.68
N MET A 104 9.88 -10.06 8.99
CA MET A 104 10.80 -10.63 9.97
C MET A 104 10.09 -11.70 10.81
N GLY A 105 10.00 -12.92 10.28
CA GLY A 105 9.25 -14.01 10.92
C GLY A 105 7.76 -13.67 11.02
N ALA A 106 7.23 -13.58 12.25
CA ALA A 106 5.84 -13.20 12.52
C ALA A 106 5.61 -11.68 12.54
N LYS A 107 6.68 -10.89 12.50
CA LYS A 107 6.64 -9.43 12.54
C LYS A 107 6.81 -8.83 11.14
N ILE A 108 6.28 -7.64 10.98
CA ILE A 108 6.56 -6.77 9.82
C ILE A 108 7.25 -5.53 10.38
N ASP A 109 8.45 -5.29 9.87
CA ASP A 109 9.26 -4.12 10.16
C ASP A 109 8.95 -3.03 9.13
N VAL A 110 8.68 -1.81 9.58
CA VAL A 110 8.47 -0.65 8.70
C VAL A 110 9.49 0.43 9.05
N ARG A 111 10.23 0.88 8.04
CA ARG A 111 11.29 1.88 8.18
C ARG A 111 11.12 2.99 7.15
N GLY A 112 11.20 4.23 7.60
CA GLY A 112 11.23 5.43 6.77
C GLY A 112 12.57 6.14 6.88
N LEU A 113 13.14 6.54 5.75
CA LEU A 113 14.36 7.35 5.65
C LEU A 113 14.08 8.56 4.76
N ALA A 114 14.56 9.74 5.14
CA ALA A 114 14.62 10.87 4.22
C ALA A 114 16.03 10.94 3.60
N THR A 115 16.14 10.84 2.28
CA THR A 115 17.42 10.89 1.57
C THR A 115 18.08 12.26 1.81
N GLY A 116 19.26 12.25 2.44
CA GLY A 116 19.97 13.46 2.87
C GLY A 116 19.66 13.92 4.29
N ASP A 117 18.77 13.24 5.02
CA ASP A 117 18.65 13.30 6.48
C ASP A 117 19.31 12.06 7.08
N GLU A 118 19.88 12.17 8.28
CA GLU A 118 20.42 11.04 9.03
C GLU A 118 19.36 10.36 9.92
N ARG A 119 18.10 10.79 9.83
CA ARG A 119 17.00 10.30 10.66
C ARG A 119 16.28 9.14 10.01
N ILE A 120 16.19 8.05 10.77
CA ILE A 120 15.38 6.88 10.44
C ILE A 120 14.21 6.81 11.42
N ALA A 121 12.99 6.78 10.90
CA ALA A 121 11.80 6.41 11.67
C ALA A 121 11.55 4.91 11.48
N ARG A 122 11.32 4.17 12.57
CA ARG A 122 11.12 2.72 12.51
C ARG A 122 10.09 2.27 13.53
N PHE A 123 9.26 1.32 13.13
CA PHE A 123 8.42 0.56 14.04
C PHE A 123 8.26 -0.87 13.52
N ASP A 124 7.86 -1.78 14.40
CA ASP A 124 7.49 -3.14 14.02
C ASP A 124 6.12 -3.50 14.59
N ILE A 125 5.38 -4.33 13.86
CA ILE A 125 4.11 -4.89 14.30
C ILE A 125 4.13 -6.40 14.20
N THR A 126 3.43 -7.06 15.11
CA THR A 126 3.10 -8.48 14.98
C THR A 126 1.93 -8.61 14.01
N ALA A 127 2.14 -9.23 12.84
CA ALA A 127 1.18 -9.18 11.73
C ALA A 127 -0.23 -9.68 12.11
N ARG A 128 -0.31 -10.76 12.88
CA ARG A 128 -1.58 -11.37 13.33
C ARG A 128 -2.39 -10.49 14.30
N ASP A 129 -1.78 -9.48 14.90
CA ASP A 129 -2.45 -8.57 15.84
C ASP A 129 -3.17 -7.43 15.10
N TYR A 130 -2.98 -7.33 13.78
CA TYR A 130 -3.55 -6.29 12.92
C TYR A 130 -4.29 -6.88 11.71
N VAL A 131 -3.72 -7.90 11.07
CA VAL A 131 -4.22 -8.48 9.82
C VAL A 131 -4.87 -9.84 10.06
N SER A 132 -6.10 -10.00 9.53
CA SER A 132 -6.85 -11.25 9.52
C SER A 132 -6.38 -12.16 8.38
N SER A 133 -5.67 -13.24 8.70
CA SER A 133 -5.19 -14.19 7.68
C SER A 133 -6.31 -14.92 6.95
N SER A 134 -7.52 -15.02 7.53
CA SER A 134 -8.67 -15.67 6.88
C SER A 134 -9.30 -14.82 5.77
N ALA A 135 -9.00 -13.52 5.72
CA ALA A 135 -9.44 -12.61 4.67
C ALA A 135 -8.44 -12.51 3.50
N LEU A 136 -7.33 -13.27 3.57
CA LEU A 136 -6.32 -13.38 2.53
C LEU A 136 -6.39 -14.75 1.84
N PRO A 137 -6.08 -14.84 0.53
CA PRO A 137 -5.75 -13.73 -0.36
C PRO A 137 -6.99 -12.88 -0.72
N LEU A 138 -6.77 -11.58 -0.91
CA LEU A 138 -7.80 -10.69 -1.48
C LEU A 138 -7.68 -10.69 -2.99
N ARG A 139 -8.83 -10.77 -3.66
CA ARG A 139 -8.94 -10.59 -5.10
C ARG A 139 -10.14 -9.71 -5.46
N ILE A 140 -9.93 -8.73 -6.34
CA ILE A 140 -10.99 -7.94 -6.95
C ILE A 140 -11.81 -8.87 -7.84
N THR A 141 -13.11 -8.89 -7.60
CA THR A 141 -14.06 -9.70 -8.37
C THR A 141 -14.23 -9.12 -9.76
N LEU A 142 -14.32 -9.97 -10.78
CA LEU A 142 -14.65 -9.52 -12.14
C LEU A 142 -16.17 -9.54 -12.36
N THR A 143 -16.70 -8.55 -13.07
CA THR A 143 -18.07 -8.52 -13.55
C THR A 143 -18.28 -9.59 -14.64
N PRO A 144 -19.53 -9.93 -14.98
CA PRO A 144 -19.82 -10.85 -16.09
C PRO A 144 -19.22 -10.40 -17.44
N GLU A 145 -19.01 -9.09 -17.62
CA GLU A 145 -18.38 -8.48 -18.80
C GLU A 145 -16.84 -8.53 -18.75
N GLY A 146 -16.26 -9.09 -17.68
CA GLY A 146 -14.81 -9.24 -17.50
C GLY A 146 -14.09 -7.99 -17.00
N ALA A 147 -14.82 -6.95 -16.59
CA ALA A 147 -14.25 -5.76 -15.97
C ALA A 147 -14.08 -5.94 -14.45
N GLU A 148 -13.19 -5.20 -13.79
CA GLU A 148 -13.09 -5.23 -12.34
C GLU A 148 -14.32 -4.61 -11.66
N ASP A 149 -14.97 -5.38 -10.77
CA ASP A 149 -15.94 -4.85 -9.82
C ASP A 149 -15.24 -4.36 -8.54
N ARG A 150 -14.93 -3.06 -8.57
CA ARG A 150 -14.37 -2.34 -7.41
C ARG A 150 -15.44 -1.77 -6.49
N THR A 151 -16.72 -2.04 -6.75
CA THR A 151 -17.82 -1.60 -5.90
C THR A 151 -17.68 -2.24 -4.52
N GLY A 152 -17.65 -1.42 -3.47
CA GLY A 152 -17.47 -1.91 -2.09
C GLY A 152 -16.08 -2.47 -1.79
N LEU A 153 -15.07 -2.23 -2.63
CA LEU A 153 -13.68 -2.64 -2.36
C LEU A 153 -13.15 -2.11 -1.01
N PRO A 154 -13.44 -0.87 -0.57
CA PRO A 154 -13.08 -0.42 0.79
C PRO A 154 -13.69 -1.30 1.90
N ALA A 155 -14.92 -1.77 1.73
CA ALA A 155 -15.56 -2.66 2.69
C ALA A 155 -14.93 -4.06 2.69
N LYS A 156 -14.50 -4.58 1.52
CA LYS A 156 -13.73 -5.83 1.42
C LYS A 156 -12.36 -5.67 2.10
N LEU A 157 -11.64 -4.59 1.82
CA LEU A 157 -10.35 -4.26 2.44
C LEU A 157 -10.45 -4.13 3.96
N LYS A 158 -11.56 -3.59 4.49
CA LYS A 158 -11.81 -3.53 5.94
C LYS A 158 -11.73 -4.91 6.60
N THR A 159 -12.15 -5.97 5.91
CA THR A 159 -12.12 -7.34 6.46
C THR A 159 -10.70 -7.92 6.58
N LEU A 160 -9.71 -7.30 5.93
CA LEU A 160 -8.30 -7.66 6.10
C LEU A 160 -7.77 -7.28 7.48
N PHE A 161 -8.40 -6.31 8.16
CA PHE A 161 -8.02 -5.91 9.50
C PHE A 161 -8.87 -6.66 10.53
N ILE A 162 -8.28 -7.04 11.66
CA ILE A 162 -9.01 -7.78 12.70
C ILE A 162 -10.13 -6.93 13.34
N SER A 163 -9.99 -5.60 13.31
CA SER A 163 -10.97 -4.64 13.78
C SER A 163 -10.70 -3.25 13.18
N GLU A 164 -11.66 -2.34 13.29
CA GLU A 164 -11.52 -0.98 12.75
C GLU A 164 -10.48 -0.15 13.52
N GLU A 165 -10.32 -0.42 14.81
CA GLU A 165 -9.31 0.22 15.68
C GLU A 165 -7.89 -0.13 15.26
N ARG A 166 -7.69 -1.20 14.47
CA ARG A 166 -6.38 -1.56 13.90
C ARG A 166 -6.03 -0.81 12.61
N ILE A 167 -6.93 0.05 12.13
CA ILE A 167 -6.73 0.92 10.97
C ILE A 167 -6.34 2.33 11.42
N GLN A 168 -6.39 2.63 12.73
CA GLN A 168 -6.01 3.92 13.33
C GLN A 168 -4.56 3.93 13.83
#